data_AF-A0A523I3R6-F1
#
_entry.id   AF-A0A523I3R6-F1
#
_cell.length_a   1.000
_cell.length_b   1.000
_cell.length_c   1.000
_cell.angle_alpha   90.00
_cell.angle_beta   90.00
_cell.angle_gamma   90.00
#
_symmetry.space_group_name_H-M   'P 1'
#
loop_
_entity.id
_entity.type
_entity.pdbx_description
1 polymer ?
#
loop_
_entity_poly.entity_id
_entity_poly.type
_entity_poly.pdbx_seq_one_letter_code
_entity_poly.pdbx_strand_id
1 'polypeptide(L)'
;KIDFLCRDSILAAPIVLDLILFLDLAGRTGMKGIQEWLSFYFKSPMFAQGLYPEHDLFIQLMKLKNTLRHLKGEELITHLGLEYYD
;
A
#
# COMPACT_ATOMS: atom_id res chain seq x y z
N LYS A 1 -6.63 -27.63 0.68
CA LYS A 1 -5.40 -27.46 1.49
C LYS A 1 -4.38 -26.79 0.58
N ILE A 2 -3.84 -25.65 0.99
CA ILE A 2 -2.78 -24.96 0.24
C ILE A 2 -1.48 -25.25 0.98
N ASP A 3 -0.44 -25.66 0.27
CA ASP A 3 0.89 -25.86 0.82
C ASP A 3 1.83 -24.83 0.20
N PHE A 4 2.26 -23.88 1.01
CA PHE A 4 3.07 -22.74 0.56
C PHE A 4 4.48 -22.91 1.11
N LEU A 5 5.34 -23.48 0.29
CA LEU A 5 6.74 -23.75 0.63
C LEU A 5 7.57 -22.49 0.41
N CYS A 6 7.78 -21.74 1.49
CA CYS A 6 8.56 -20.50 1.44
C CYS A 6 9.58 -20.43 2.57
N ARG A 7 10.65 -19.67 2.33
CA ARG A 7 11.58 -19.26 3.40
C ARG A 7 11.19 -17.85 3.83
N ASP A 8 10.80 -17.70 5.09
CA ASP A 8 10.31 -16.43 5.64
C ASP A 8 11.28 -15.28 5.37
N SER A 9 12.58 -15.50 5.53
CA SER A 9 13.59 -14.47 5.27
C SER A 9 13.67 -14.03 3.81
N ILE A 10 13.45 -14.95 2.85
CA ILE A 10 13.45 -14.63 1.42
C ILE A 10 12.21 -13.80 1.07
N LEU A 11 11.06 -14.08 1.70
CA LEU A 11 9.85 -13.30 1.51
C LEU A 11 9.87 -11.95 2.23
N ALA A 12 10.47 -11.89 3.42
CA ALA A 12 10.48 -10.69 4.25
C ALA A 12 11.49 -9.63 3.78
N ALA A 13 12.66 -10.03 3.28
CA ALA A 13 13.70 -9.10 2.84
C ALA A 13 13.21 -8.06 1.80
N PRO A 14 12.52 -8.44 0.70
CA PRO A 14 12.01 -7.46 -0.26
C PRO A 14 10.92 -6.56 0.34
N ILE A 15 10.04 -7.10 1.20
CA ILE A 15 9.00 -6.33 1.89
C ILE A 15 9.62 -5.22 2.74
N VAL A 16 10.68 -5.55 3.49
CA VAL A 16 11.37 -4.58 4.35
C VAL A 16 12.10 -3.52 3.51
N LEU A 17 12.70 -3.92 2.38
CA LEU A 17 13.33 -2.97 1.46
C LEU A 17 12.32 -1.96 0.91
N ASP A 18 11.18 -2.43 0.42
CA ASP A 18 10.10 -1.58 -0.07
C ASP A 18 9.61 -0.60 0.99
N LEU A 19 9.40 -1.07 2.23
CA LEU A 19 9.00 -0.24 3.35
C LEU A 19 9.99 0.89 3.63
N ILE A 20 11.30 0.60 3.61
CA ILE A 20 12.33 1.63 3.84
C ILE A 20 12.27 2.70 2.74
N LEU A 21 12.15 2.29 1.48
CA LEU A 21 12.06 3.21 0.34
C LEU A 21 10.82 4.10 0.42
N PHE A 22 9.66 3.53 0.77
CA PHE A 22 8.42 4.29 0.88
C PHE A 22 8.37 5.20 2.12
N LEU A 23 8.99 4.80 3.23
CA LEU A 23 9.11 5.68 4.41
C LEU A 23 10.01 6.89 4.13
N ASP A 24 11.13 6.69 3.42
CA ASP A 24 11.97 7.81 2.98
C ASP A 24 11.23 8.73 2.00
N LEU A 25 10.47 8.17 1.05
CA LEU A 25 9.61 8.94 0.15
C LEU A 25 8.58 9.78 0.94
N ALA A 26 7.88 9.16 1.89
CA ALA A 26 6.89 9.83 2.73
C ALA A 26 7.50 11.01 3.50
N GLY A 27 8.72 10.81 4.04
CA GLY A 27 9.47 11.87 4.72
C GLY A 27 9.82 13.04 3.79
N ARG A 28 10.28 12.74 2.56
CA ARG A 28 10.63 13.76 1.56
C ARG A 28 9.42 14.52 1.02
N THR A 29 8.27 13.88 0.95
CA THR A 29 7.00 14.52 0.52
C THR A 29 6.28 15.23 1.67
N GLY A 30 6.84 15.22 2.88
CA GLY A 30 6.29 15.93 4.03
C GLY A 30 5.07 15.26 4.67
N MET A 31 4.79 13.99 4.35
CA MET A 31 3.71 13.23 4.95
C MET A 31 4.00 12.96 6.43
N LYS A 32 2.99 13.11 7.29
CA LYS A 32 3.09 12.94 8.74
C LYS A 32 1.94 12.12 9.29
N GLY A 33 2.12 11.56 10.48
CA GLY A 33 1.10 10.76 11.15
C GLY A 33 0.96 9.37 10.54
N ILE A 34 -0.23 8.77 10.70
CA ILE A 34 -0.52 7.40 10.28
C ILE A 34 -0.47 7.30 8.75
N GLN A 35 0.45 6.48 8.24
CA GLN A 35 0.60 6.22 6.80
C GLN A 35 -0.24 5.01 6.39
N GLU A 36 -1.56 5.18 6.29
CA GLU A 36 -2.49 4.06 5.99
C GLU A 36 -2.21 3.40 4.63
N TRP A 37 -1.61 4.10 3.68
CA TRP A 37 -1.26 3.56 2.36
C TRP A 37 -0.14 2.51 2.40
N LEU A 38 0.61 2.41 3.50
CA LEU A 38 1.61 1.35 3.74
C LEU A 38 0.98 0.07 4.30
N SER A 39 -0.34 0.05 4.54
CA SER A 39 -1.04 -1.10 5.12
C SER A 39 -0.82 -2.41 4.35
N PHE A 40 -0.55 -2.33 3.05
CA PHE A 40 -0.25 -3.46 2.18
C PHE A 40 0.89 -4.36 2.71
N TYR A 41 1.86 -3.78 3.41
CA TYR A 41 3.03 -4.49 3.93
C TYR A 41 2.87 -4.99 5.37
N PHE A 42 1.75 -4.70 6.04
CA PHE A 42 1.55 -5.02 7.45
C PHE A 42 0.39 -5.99 7.67
N LYS A 43 0.63 -7.03 8.48
CA LYS A 43 -0.42 -7.95 8.92
C LYS A 43 -1.52 -7.25 9.74
N SER A 44 -1.13 -6.26 10.54
CA SER A 44 -2.00 -5.47 11.40
C SER A 44 -1.72 -3.99 11.13
N PRO A 45 -2.37 -3.40 10.12
CA PRO A 45 -2.09 -2.02 9.72
C PRO A 45 -2.53 -1.05 10.81
N MET A 46 -1.81 0.06 10.94
CA MET A 46 -2.27 1.18 11.76
C MET A 46 -3.37 1.94 11.02
N PHE A 47 -4.39 2.38 11.76
CA PHE A 47 -5.54 3.10 11.24
C PHE A 47 -5.97 4.19 12.22
N ALA A 48 -6.64 5.22 11.72
CA ALA A 48 -7.16 6.28 12.60
C ALA A 48 -8.32 5.78 13.49
N GLN A 49 -8.50 6.41 14.65
CA GLN A 49 -9.57 6.03 15.58
C GLN A 49 -10.95 6.11 14.91
N GLY A 50 -11.76 5.05 15.06
CA GLY A 50 -13.11 4.97 14.49
C GLY A 50 -13.15 4.44 13.06
N LEU A 51 -12.00 4.19 12.42
CA LEU A 51 -11.93 3.49 11.14
C LEU A 51 -11.85 1.98 11.31
N TYR A 52 -12.35 1.25 10.32
CA TYR A 52 -12.16 -0.19 10.22
C TYR A 52 -10.81 -0.49 9.54
N PRO A 53 -9.97 -1.38 10.09
CA PRO A 53 -8.73 -1.78 9.44
C PRO A 53 -9.02 -2.55 8.15
N GLU A 54 -8.57 -2.00 7.03
CA GLU A 54 -8.66 -2.69 5.74
C GLU A 54 -7.65 -3.84 5.71
N HIS A 55 -8.10 -5.04 5.35
CA HIS A 55 -7.29 -6.26 5.24
C HIS A 55 -7.36 -6.90 3.85
N ASP A 56 -8.14 -6.34 2.93
CA ASP A 56 -8.13 -6.74 1.52
C ASP A 56 -6.86 -6.23 0.82
N LEU A 57 -5.99 -7.16 0.43
CA LEU A 57 -4.72 -6.86 -0.25
C LEU A 57 -4.89 -6.05 -1.53
N PHE A 58 -5.99 -6.21 -2.28
CA PHE A 58 -6.22 -5.47 -3.52
C PHE A 58 -6.61 -4.02 -3.24
N ILE A 59 -7.44 -3.81 -2.22
CA ILE A 59 -7.81 -2.45 -1.77
C ILE A 59 -6.58 -1.75 -1.20
N GLN A 60 -5.77 -2.43 -0.39
CA GLN A 60 -4.52 -1.89 0.14
C GLN A 60 -3.52 -1.55 -0.99
N LEU A 61 -3.40 -2.42 -2.01
CA LEU A 61 -2.57 -2.15 -3.19
C LEU A 61 -3.08 -0.94 -3.99
N MET A 62 -4.40 -0.79 -4.12
CA MET A 62 -5.00 0.39 -4.74
C MET A 62 -4.68 1.66 -3.96
N LYS A 63 -4.78 1.64 -2.62
CA LYS A 63 -4.39 2.77 -1.76
C LYS A 63 -2.93 3.16 -1.96
N LEU A 64 -2.02 2.18 -2.01
CA LEU A 64 -0.60 2.38 -2.32
C LEU A 64 -0.43 3.09 -3.68
N LYS A 65 -1.02 2.54 -4.75
CA LYS A 65 -0.91 3.10 -6.11
C LYS A 65 -1.49 4.51 -6.21
N ASN A 66 -2.68 4.73 -5.64
CA ASN A 66 -3.34 6.03 -5.66
C ASN A 66 -2.56 7.09 -4.88
N THR A 67 -1.88 6.71 -3.80
CA THR A 67 -1.00 7.63 -3.07
C THR A 67 0.19 8.04 -3.93
N LEU A 68 0.85 7.09 -4.61
CA LEU A 68 1.97 7.41 -5.51
C LEU A 68 1.55 8.29 -6.69
N ARG A 69 0.38 8.02 -7.28
CA ARG A 69 -0.18 8.84 -8.37
C ARG A 69 -0.50 10.24 -7.89
N HIS A 70 -1.12 10.38 -6.72
CA HIS A 70 -1.37 11.67 -6.09
C HIS A 70 -0.07 12.46 -5.86
N LEU A 71 0.98 11.82 -5.34
CA LEU A 71 2.28 12.46 -5.13
C LEU A 71 2.94 12.93 -6.44
N LYS A 72 2.66 12.24 -7.55
CA LYS A 72 3.13 12.61 -8.89
C LYS A 72 2.22 13.64 -9.59
N GLY A 73 1.05 13.96 -9.03
CA GLY A 73 0.04 14.81 -9.65
C GLY A 73 -0.75 14.12 -10.78
N GLU A 74 -0.78 12.79 -10.80
CA GLU A 74 -1.57 11.99 -11.74
C GLU A 74 -2.98 11.73 -11.20
N GLU A 75 -3.93 11.48 -12.11
CA GLU A 75 -5.30 11.09 -11.76
C GLU A 75 -5.33 9.76 -11.01
N LEU A 76 -6.26 9.60 -10.07
CA LEU A 76 -6.39 8.37 -9.28
C LEU A 76 -6.96 7.23 -10.13
N ILE A 77 -6.55 6.00 -9.83
CA ILE A 77 -7.15 4.80 -10.42
C ILE A 77 -8.57 4.67 -9.89
N THR A 78 -9.53 4.60 -10.80
CA THR A 78 -10.92 4.28 -10.49
C THR A 78 -11.27 2.90 -11.06
N HIS A 79 -12.11 2.15 -10.36
CA HIS A 79 -12.60 0.85 -10.84
C HIS A 79 -13.90 0.97 -11.64
N LEU A 80 -14.16 2.13 -12.25
CA LEU A 80 -15.38 2.37 -13.02
C LEU A 80 -15.42 1.55 -14.33
N GLY A 81 -14.27 1.11 -14.85
CA GLY A 81 -14.19 0.27 -16.05
C GLY A 81 -14.57 0.99 -17.35
N LEU A 82 -14.91 2.28 -17.29
CA LEU A 82 -15.25 3.12 -18.42
C LEU A 82 -14.00 3.61 -19.18
N GLU A 83 -12.82 3.55 -18.55
CA GLU A 83 -11.54 4.04 -19.09
C GLU A 83 -10.97 3.19 -20.25
N TYR A 84 -11.55 2.01 -20.54
CA TYR A 84 -11.08 1.10 -21.61
C TYR A 84 -11.80 1.28 -22.96
N TYR A 85 -12.83 2.12 -23.01
CA TYR A 85 -13.75 2.23 -24.15
C TYR A 85 -13.69 3.57 -24.89
N ASP A 86 -12.71 4.43 -24.55
CA ASP A 86 -12.37 5.64 -25.33
C ASP A 86 -11.26 5.35 -26.36
#